data_AF-A0A2X1PNI4-F1
#
_entry.id   AF-A0A2X1PNI4-F1
#
_cell.length_a   1.000
_cell.length_b   1.000
_cell.length_c   1.000
_cell.angle_alpha   90.00
_cell.angle_beta   90.00
_cell.angle_gamma   90.00
#
_symmetry.space_group_name_H-M   'P 1'
#
loop_
_entity.id
_entity.type
_entity.pdbx_description
1 polymer ?
#
loop_
_entity_poly.entity_id
_entity_poly.type
_entity_poly.pdbx_seq_one_letter_code
_entity_poly.pdbx_strand_id
1 'polypeptide(L)' 'MLDVVDLSRLQFALTALYHFIFVPLTLGLSFILVIMETIYVATGKEVYKDMTKFWGKLFGINFALG' A
#
# COMPACT_ATOMS: atom_id res chain seq x y z
N MET A 1 -23.85 25.03 -16.42
CA MET A 1 -24.11 24.14 -15.28
C MET A 1 -23.46 22.81 -15.63
N LEU A 2 -22.70 22.20 -14.72
CA LEU A 2 -22.15 20.85 -14.97
C LEU A 2 -23.32 19.86 -15.10
N ASP A 3 -23.29 19.04 -16.14
CA ASP A 3 -24.32 18.02 -16.34
C ASP A 3 -23.98 16.72 -15.58
N VAL A 4 -24.89 15.74 -15.63
CA VAL A 4 -24.71 14.46 -14.92
C VAL A 4 -23.48 13.71 -15.42
N VAL A 5 -23.13 13.82 -16.71
CA VAL A 5 -21.97 13.15 -17.29
C VAL A 5 -20.68 13.75 -16.75
N ASP A 6 -20.59 15.07 -16.69
CA ASP A 6 -19.43 15.78 -16.16
C ASP A 6 -19.24 15.52 -14.66
N LEU A 7 -20.32 15.53 -13.88
CA LEU A 7 -20.28 15.19 -12.45
C LEU A 7 -19.87 13.74 -12.22
N SER A 8 -20.34 12.81 -13.05
CA SER A 8 -19.97 11.39 -12.97
C SER A 8 -18.47 11.19 -13.26
N ARG A 9 -17.93 11.90 -14.25
CA ARG A 9 -16.48 11.87 -14.55
C ARG A 9 -15.66 12.42 -13.40
N LEU A 10 -16.09 13.52 -12.79
CA LEU A 10 -15.41 14.10 -11.64
C LEU A 10 -15.43 13.15 -10.44
N GLN A 11 -16.57 12.55 -10.13
CA GLN A 11 -16.68 11.56 -9.06
C GLN A 11 -15.75 10.37 -9.28
N PHE A 12 -15.71 9.84 -10.51
CA PHE A 12 -14.81 8.74 -10.86
C PHE A 12 -13.34 9.16 -10.73
N ALA A 13 -12.97 10.33 -11.28
CA ALA A 13 -11.61 10.85 -11.22
C ALA A 13 -11.13 11.00 -9.77
N LEU A 14 -11.96 11.57 -8.88
CA LEU A 14 -11.63 11.71 -7.47
C LEU A 14 -11.46 10.35 -6.80
N THR A 15 -12.39 9.43 -7.01
CA THR A 15 -12.32 8.07 -6.42
C THR A 15 -11.06 7.33 -6.88
N ALA A 16 -10.78 7.37 -8.18
CA ALA A 16 -9.61 6.72 -8.77
C ALA A 16 -8.30 7.33 -8.24
N LEU A 17 -8.21 8.65 -8.15
CA LEU A 17 -7.03 9.34 -7.61
C LEU A 17 -6.79 8.98 -6.14
N TYR A 18 -7.82 9.04 -5.30
CA TYR A 18 -7.69 8.68 -3.88
C TYR A 18 -7.27 7.23 -3.71
N HIS A 19 -7.89 6.29 -4.43
CA HIS A 19 -7.52 4.88 -4.38
C HIS A 19 -6.07 4.65 -4.84
N PHE A 20 -5.65 5.29 -5.94
CA PHE A 20 -4.31 5.08 -6.51
C PHE A 20 -3.16 5.73 -5.71
N ILE A 21 -3.44 6.44 -4.62
CA ILE A 21 -2.41 6.83 -3.65
C ILE A 21 -1.98 5.60 -2.83
N PHE A 22 -2.91 4.72 -2.47
CA PHE A 22 -2.66 3.55 -1.62
C PHE A 22 -2.16 2.34 -2.40
N VAL A 23 -2.66 2.14 -3.63
CA VAL A 23 -2.30 1.00 -4.50
C VAL A 23 -0.79 0.82 -4.72
N PRO A 24 -0.03 1.81 -5.21
CA PRO A 24 1.40 1.64 -5.47
C PRO A 24 2.19 1.41 -4.18
N LEU A 25 1.73 1.97 -3.05
CA LEU A 25 2.36 1.75 -1.75
C LEU A 25 2.15 0.31 -1.28
N THR A 26 0.94 -0.25 -1.43
CA THR A 26 0.65 -1.67 -1.18
C THR A 26 1.54 -2.57 -2.04
N LEU A 27 1.56 -2.35 -3.36
CA LEU A 27 2.37 -3.14 -4.28
C LEU A 27 3.85 -3.08 -3.92
N GLY A 28 4.42 -1.90 -3.73
CA GLY A 28 5.83 -1.73 -3.38
C GLY A 28 6.20 -2.34 -2.03
N LEU A 29 5.45 -2.01 -0.97
CA LEU A 29 5.71 -2.54 0.37
C LEU A 29 5.57 -4.06 0.44
N SER A 30 4.66 -4.67 -0.33
CA SER A 30 4.51 -6.13 -0.34
C SER A 30 5.82 -6.85 -0.71
N PHE A 31 6.51 -6.39 -1.76
CA PHE A 31 7.80 -6.94 -2.15
C PHE A 31 8.89 -6.64 -1.12
N ILE A 32 8.92 -5.43 -0.55
CA ILE A 32 9.90 -5.07 0.47
C ILE A 32 9.73 -5.96 1.71
N LEU A 33 8.50 -6.21 2.16
CA LEU A 33 8.21 -7.10 3.29
C LEU A 33 8.66 -8.53 3.01
N VAL A 34 8.38 -9.07 1.82
CA VAL A 34 8.83 -10.41 1.43
C VAL A 34 10.36 -10.49 1.42
N ILE A 35 11.05 -9.45 0.90
CA ILE A 35 12.52 -9.41 0.90
C ILE A 35 13.06 -9.37 2.33
N MET A 36 12.52 -8.51 3.20
CA MET A 36 12.98 -8.40 4.59
C MET A 36 12.77 -9.71 5.36
N GLU A 37 11.60 -10.33 5.22
CA GLU A 37 11.31 -11.62 5.87
C GLU A 37 12.20 -12.74 5.32
N THR A 38 12.45 -12.75 4.02
CA THR A 38 13.37 -13.73 3.39
C THR A 38 14.78 -13.58 3.94
N ILE A 39 15.28 -12.35 4.07
CA ILE A 39 16.61 -12.09 4.67
C ILE A 39 16.62 -12.51 6.14
N TYR A 40 15.55 -12.26 6.90
CA TYR A 40 15.43 -12.74 8.27
C TYR A 40 15.56 -14.27 8.34
N VAL A 41 14.75 -15.00 7.57
CA VAL A 41 14.76 -16.47 7.56
C VAL A 41 16.11 -17.02 7.12
N ALA A 42 16.76 -16.39 6.13
CA ALA A 42 18.06 -16.84 5.61
C ALA A 42 19.24 -16.56 6.57
N THR A 43 19.18 -15.48 7.35
CA THR A 43 20.35 -15.00 8.14
C THR A 43 20.17 -15.11 9.65
N GLY A 44 18.93 -15.27 10.15
CA GLY A 44 18.60 -15.24 11.57
C GLY A 44 18.78 -13.87 12.25
N LYS A 45 19.09 -12.81 11.50
CA LYS A 45 19.31 -11.47 12.05
C LYS A 45 17.98 -10.83 12.44
N GLU A 46 17.68 -10.76 13.73
CA GLU A 46 16.40 -10.28 14.28
C GLU A 46 16.01 -8.86 13.82
N VAL A 47 16.97 -7.98 13.50
CA VAL A 47 16.67 -6.64 12.95
C VAL A 47 15.74 -6.68 11.74
N TYR A 48 15.88 -7.67 10.84
CA TYR A 48 15.03 -7.77 9.66
C TYR A 48 13.60 -8.21 10.01
N LYS A 49 13.42 -9.04 11.04
CA LYS A 49 12.11 -9.42 11.56
C LYS A 49 11.39 -8.23 12.18
N ASP A 50 12.11 -7.42 12.95
CA ASP A 50 11.57 -6.20 13.56
C ASP A 50 11.18 -5.19 12.47
N MET A 51 11.99 -5.05 11.42
CA MET A 51 11.66 -4.25 10.25
C MET A 51 10.41 -4.78 9.52
N THR A 52 10.31 -6.09 9.24
CA THR A 52 9.12 -6.68 8.61
C THR A 52 7.87 -6.38 9.43
N LYS A 53 7.91 -6.53 10.77
CA LYS A 53 6.76 -6.25 11.64
C LYS A 53 6.37 -4.78 11.66
N PHE A 54 7.35 -3.88 11.75
CA PHE A 54 7.10 -2.44 11.77
C PHE A 54 6.45 -1.98 10.46
N TRP A 55 7.09 -2.29 9.32
CA TRP A 55 6.57 -1.92 8.01
C TRP A 55 5.28 -2.67 7.68
N GLY A 56 5.11 -3.91 8.16
CA GLY A 56 3.90 -4.71 8.01
C GLY A 56 2.69 -4.09 8.70
N LYS A 57 2.88 -3.41 9.83
CA LYS A 57 1.82 -2.63 10.48
C LYS A 57 1.36 -1.47 9.60
N LEU A 58 2.30 -0.70 9.05
CA LEU A 58 1.98 0.42 8.15
C LEU A 58 1.35 -0.05 6.84
N PHE A 59 1.84 -1.16 6.30
CA PHE A 59 1.22 -1.85 5.17
C PHE A 59 -0.24 -2.23 5.47
N GLY A 60 -0.52 -2.79 6.65
CA GLY A 60 -1.88 -3.13 7.06
C GLY A 60 -2.82 -1.92 7.11
N ILE A 61 -2.34 -0.77 7.60
CA ILE A 61 -3.12 0.49 7.61
C ILE A 61 -3.39 0.96 6.16
N ASN A 62 -2.35 0.96 5.31
CA ASN A 62 -2.48 1.35 3.91
C ASN A 62 -3.44 0.42 3.13
N PHE A 63 -3.35 -0.88 3.38
CA PHE A 63 -4.17 -1.90 2.74
C PHE A 63 -5.64 -1.85 3.17
N ALA A 64 -5.94 -1.38 4.39
CA ALA A 64 -7.32 -1.21 4.83
C ALA A 64 -8.03 -0.02 4.16
N LEU A 65 -7.27 1.00 3.77
CA LEU A 65 -7.78 2.21 3.11
C LEU A 65 -7.76 2.13 1.58
N GLY A 66 -6.77 1.45 1.02
CA GLY A 66 -6.61 1.23 -0.42
C GLY A 66 -7.56 0.17 -0.93
#